data_AF-A0A0D7KHG0-F1
#
_entry.id   AF-A0A0D7KHG0-F1
#
_cell.length_a   1.000
_cell.length_b   1.000
_cell.length_c   1.000
_cell.angle_alpha   90.00
_cell.angle_beta   90.00
_cell.angle_gamma   90.00
#
_symmetry.space_group_name_H-M   'P 1'
#
loop_
_entity.id
_entity.type
_entity.pdbx_description
1 polymer ?
#
loop_
_entity_poly.entity_id
_entity_poly.type
_entity_poly.pdbx_seq_one_letter_code
_entity_poly.pdbx_strand_id
1 'polypeptide(L)'
;MLIKRNFLSIYLIVITILGVLKVPVTVVWGREMKYESKEYVPLWELQGEQKVGEFFVAYQLDYLRLLFELGFATLIVYVLYLVFKPDTE
;
A
#
# COMPACT_ATOMS: atom_id res chain seq x y z
N MET A 1 26.51 7.57 8.99
CA MET A 1 25.26 8.29 9.34
C MET A 1 24.40 8.62 8.12
N LEU A 2 24.98 9.18 7.04
CA LEU A 2 24.26 9.53 5.79
C LEU A 2 23.56 8.33 5.10
N ILE A 3 24.21 7.17 5.01
CA ILE A 3 23.63 5.96 4.39
C ILE A 3 22.34 5.53 5.12
N LYS A 4 22.40 5.41 6.46
CA LYS A 4 21.23 5.08 7.30
C LYS A 4 20.08 6.06 7.07
N ARG A 5 20.37 7.36 6.99
CA ARG A 5 19.37 8.41 6.73
C ARG A 5 18.72 8.27 5.35
N ASN A 6 19.51 7.99 4.31
CA ASN A 6 18.99 7.83 2.95
C ASN A 6 18.07 6.61 2.84
N PHE A 7 18.46 5.47 3.43
CA PHE A 7 17.62 4.27 3.47
C PHE A 7 16.31 4.50 4.23
N LEU A 8 16.35 5.24 5.34
CA LEU A 8 15.16 5.61 6.09
C LEU A 8 14.22 6.50 5.26
N SER A 9 14.75 7.49 4.54
CA SER A 9 13.96 8.33 3.64
C SER A 9 13.31 7.53 2.51
N ILE A 10 14.07 6.62 1.87
CA ILE A 10 13.53 5.73 0.83
C ILE A 10 12.43 4.85 1.41
N TYR A 11 12.64 4.29 2.59
CA TYR A 11 11.65 3.47 3.28
C TYR A 11 10.35 4.24 3.53
N LEU A 12 10.45 5.46 4.08
CA LEU A 12 9.30 6.33 4.33
C LEU A 12 8.53 6.64 3.04
N ILE A 13 9.22 6.93 1.93
CA ILE A 13 8.59 7.18 0.64
C ILE A 13 7.84 5.93 0.16
N VAL A 14 8.48 4.76 0.19
CA VAL A 14 7.87 3.50 -0.27
C VAL A 14 6.64 3.14 0.56
N ILE A 15 6.73 3.22 1.88
CA ILE A 15 5.61 2.94 2.79
C ILE A 15 4.48 3.95 2.60
N THR A 16 4.78 5.22 2.34
CA THR A 16 3.74 6.22 2.04
C THR A 16 3.03 5.91 0.72
N ILE A 17 3.77 5.52 -0.32
CA ILE A 17 3.16 5.18 -1.61
C ILE A 17 2.27 3.94 -1.49
N LEU A 18 2.78 2.84 -0.93
CA LEU A 18 2.05 1.58 -0.85
C LEU A 18 0.98 1.59 0.25
N GLY A 19 1.25 2.25 1.36
CA GLY A 19 0.40 2.28 2.56
C GLY A 19 -0.65 3.38 2.57
N VAL A 20 -0.49 4.43 1.75
CA VAL A 20 -1.40 5.59 1.77
C VAL A 20 -1.94 5.92 0.38
N LEU A 21 -1.08 5.99 -0.64
CA LEU A 21 -1.48 6.50 -1.97
C LEU A 21 -2.03 5.42 -2.90
N LYS A 22 -1.57 4.18 -2.75
CA LYS A 22 -1.92 3.05 -3.61
C LYS A 22 -2.15 1.82 -2.75
N VAL A 23 -3.21 1.87 -1.93
CA VAL A 23 -3.60 0.70 -1.15
C VAL A 23 -4.44 -0.25 -2.01
N PRO A 24 -4.23 -1.57 -1.92
CA PRO A 24 -5.00 -2.54 -2.67
C PRO A 24 -6.42 -2.60 -2.12
N VAL A 25 -7.39 -2.36 -2.99
CA VAL A 25 -8.80 -2.42 -2.66
C VAL A 25 -9.52 -3.37 -3.59
N THR A 26 -10.58 -3.94 -3.07
CA THR A 26 -11.56 -4.69 -3.83
C THR A 26 -12.76 -3.80 -4.04
N VAL A 27 -13.16 -3.65 -5.31
CA VAL A 27 -14.36 -2.92 -5.68
C VAL A 27 -15.56 -3.82 -5.45
N VAL A 28 -16.48 -3.35 -4.60
CA VAL A 28 -17.75 -4.03 -4.30
C VAL A 28 -18.89 -3.11 -4.70
N TRP A 29 -19.79 -3.59 -5.55
CA TRP A 29 -20.93 -2.81 -6.01
C TRP A 29 -22.24 -3.62 -6.03
N GLY A 30 -23.37 -2.92 -5.87
CA GLY A 30 -24.72 -3.51 -5.93
C GLY A 30 -25.14 -4.33 -4.71
N ARG A 31 -26.41 -4.76 -4.69
CA ARG A 31 -27.07 -5.47 -3.56
C ARG A 31 -26.49 -6.86 -3.28
N GLU A 32 -25.77 -7.43 -4.25
CA GLU A 32 -25.18 -8.77 -4.18
C GLU A 32 -23.69 -8.78 -3.79
N MET A 33 -23.07 -7.62 -3.54
CA MET A 33 -21.63 -7.50 -3.24
C MET A 33 -20.75 -8.30 -4.21
N LYS A 34 -21.03 -8.21 -5.52
CA LYS A 34 -20.26 -8.95 -6.52
C LYS A 34 -18.86 -8.33 -6.66
N TYR A 35 -17.85 -9.17 -6.45
CA TYR A 35 -16.43 -8.86 -6.61
C TYR A 35 -16.13 -8.66 -8.10
N GLU A 36 -15.86 -7.43 -8.54
CA GLU A 36 -15.64 -7.16 -9.96
C GLU A 36 -14.18 -6.89 -10.30
N SER A 37 -13.48 -6.05 -9.54
CA SER A 37 -12.11 -5.63 -9.87
C SER A 37 -11.25 -5.43 -8.62
N LYS A 38 -9.95 -5.70 -8.79
CA LYS A 38 -8.89 -5.34 -7.84
C LYS A 38 -8.28 -4.02 -8.31
N GLU A 39 -8.34 -2.99 -7.49
CA GLU A 39 -7.84 -1.65 -7.80
C GLU A 39 -6.83 -1.18 -6.75
N TYR A 40 -6.08 -0.14 -7.09
CA TYR A 40 -5.17 0.54 -6.17
C TYR A 40 -5.60 2.00 -6.07
N VAL A 41 -6.13 2.36 -4.92
CA VAL A 41 -6.65 3.71 -4.65
C VAL A 41 -5.98 4.27 -3.41
N PRO A 42 -5.99 5.59 -3.21
CA PRO A 42 -5.54 6.16 -1.96
C PRO A 42 -6.51 5.93 -0.80
N LEU A 43 -5.98 5.90 0.44
CA LEU A 43 -6.75 5.60 1.66
C LEU A 43 -8.00 6.47 1.85
N TRP A 44 -8.00 7.73 1.40
CA TRP A 44 -9.16 8.61 1.58
C TRP A 44 -10.35 8.21 0.70
N GLU A 45 -10.14 7.46 -0.38
CA GLU A 45 -11.23 6.93 -1.20
C GLU A 45 -11.99 5.80 -0.50
N LEU A 46 -11.44 5.22 0.58
CA LEU A 46 -12.14 4.26 1.44
C LEU A 46 -13.20 4.91 2.35
N GLN A 47 -13.17 6.24 2.53
CA GLN A 47 -14.02 6.92 3.53
C GLN A 47 -15.45 7.18 3.06
N GLY A 48 -15.79 6.93 1.79
CA GLY A 48 -17.11 7.21 1.26
C GLY A 48 -17.59 6.19 0.24
N GLU A 49 -18.91 5.96 0.22
CA GLU A 49 -19.55 5.34 -0.92
C GLU A 49 -19.47 6.32 -2.10
N GLN A 50 -18.70 5.96 -3.13
CA GLN A 50 -18.66 6.76 -4.34
C GLN A 50 -19.89 6.39 -5.19
N LYS A 51 -20.75 7.37 -5.47
CA LYS A 51 -21.81 7.21 -6.48
C LYS A 51 -21.19 7.26 -7.86
N VAL A 52 -21.12 6.11 -8.53
CA VAL A 52 -20.78 6.04 -9.96
C VAL A 52 -22.08 5.76 -10.71
N GLY A 53 -22.70 6.82 -11.24
CA GLY A 53 -24.02 6.74 -11.86
C GLY A 53 -25.14 6.49 -10.85
N GLU A 54 -25.91 5.42 -11.04
CA GLU A 54 -26.99 5.00 -10.11
C GLU A 54 -26.55 3.98 -9.05
N PHE A 55 -25.28 3.55 -9.07
CA PHE A 55 -24.76 2.51 -8.17
C PHE A 55 -23.86 3.09 -7.09
N PHE A 56 -23.94 2.51 -5.89
CA PHE A 56 -23.00 2.77 -4.80
C PHE A 56 -21.80 1.83 -4.96
N VAL A 57 -20.64 2.42 -5.14
CA VAL A 57 -19.35 1.71 -5.19
C VAL A 57 -18.70 1.85 -3.82
N ALA A 58 -18.44 0.72 -3.18
CA ALA A 58 -17.73 0.65 -1.91
C ALA A 58 -16.37 0.00 -2.14
N TYR A 59 -15.31 0.71 -1.77
CA TYR A 59 -13.96 0.17 -1.77
C TYR A 59 -13.71 -0.58 -0.46
N GLN A 60 -13.43 -1.88 -0.56
CA GLN A 60 -13.06 -2.69 0.60
C GLN A 60 -11.55 -2.92 0.60
N LEU A 61 -10.88 -2.47 1.66
CA LEU A 61 -9.43 -2.63 1.80
C LEU A 61 -9.04 -4.11 1.89
N ASP A 62 -8.10 -4.53 1.05
CA ASP A 62 -7.50 -5.88 1.13
C ASP A 62 -6.31 -5.84 2.10
N TYR A 63 -6.62 -5.98 3.39
CA TYR A 63 -5.64 -5.91 4.48
C TYR A 63 -4.53 -6.95 4.36
N LEU A 64 -4.85 -8.17 3.89
CA LEU A 64 -3.87 -9.24 3.74
C LEU A 64 -2.86 -8.87 2.66
N ARG A 65 -3.34 -8.43 1.50
CA ARG A 65 -2.46 -8.02 0.40
C ARG A 65 -1.62 -6.80 0.78
N LEU A 66 -2.22 -5.79 1.41
CA LEU A 66 -1.50 -4.62 1.89
C LEU A 66 -0.40 -5.01 2.88
N LEU A 67 -0.68 -5.92 3.81
CA LEU A 67 0.31 -6.41 4.77
C LEU A 67 1.47 -7.14 4.06
N PHE A 68 1.17 -7.98 3.07
CA PHE A 68 2.19 -8.65 2.27
C PHE A 68 3.04 -7.65 1.46
N GLU A 69 2.42 -6.65 0.83
CA GLU A 69 3.14 -5.63 0.04
C GLU A 69 4.06 -4.79 0.93
N LEU A 70 3.58 -4.33 2.09
CA LEU A 70 4.38 -3.58 3.06
C LEU A 70 5.49 -4.44 3.68
N GLY A 71 5.19 -5.70 3.99
CA GLY A 71 6.15 -6.67 4.51
C GLY A 71 7.26 -6.94 3.51
N PHE A 72 6.92 -7.18 2.25
CA PHE A 72 7.89 -7.42 1.18
C PHE A 72 8.74 -6.18 0.88
N ALA A 73 8.12 -5.00 0.82
CA ALA A 73 8.85 -3.73 0.67
C ALA A 73 9.83 -3.49 1.82
N THR A 74 9.41 -3.76 3.06
CA THR A 74 10.28 -3.67 4.24
C THR A 74 11.44 -4.65 4.16
N LEU A 75 11.19 -5.89 3.74
CA LEU A 75 12.22 -6.91 3.56
C LEU A 75 13.24 -6.49 2.51
N ILE A 76 12.81 -5.97 1.36
CA ILE A 76 13.70 -5.47 0.30
C ILE A 76 14.60 -4.36 0.85
N VAL A 77 14.02 -3.34 1.49
CA VAL A 77 14.78 -2.21 2.02
C VAL A 77 15.76 -2.67 3.10
N TYR A 78 15.36 -3.63 3.95
CA TYR A 78 16.22 -4.22 4.96
C TYR A 78 17.40 -5.00 4.35
N VAL A 79 17.15 -5.84 3.33
CA VAL A 79 18.20 -6.57 2.62
C VAL A 79 19.17 -5.59 1.95
N LEU A 80 18.67 -4.57 1.27
CA LEU A 80 19.52 -3.53 0.68
C LEU A 80 20.34 -2.82 1.77
N TYR A 81 19.72 -2.47 2.90
CA TYR A 81 20.44 -1.88 4.02
C TYR A 81 21.57 -2.78 4.53
N LEU A 82 21.37 -4.09 4.65
CA LEU A 82 22.41 -5.03 5.05
C LEU A 82 23.55 -5.11 4.03
N VAL A 83 23.23 -5.19 2.73
CA VAL A 83 24.23 -5.26 1.65
C VAL A 83 25.07 -3.99 1.57
N PHE A 84 24.45 -2.84 1.78
CA PHE A 84 25.12 -1.54 1.75
C PHE A 84 25.57 -1.05 3.13
N LYS A 85 25.44 -1.88 4.18
CA LYS A 85 26.01 -1.58 5.50
C LYS A 85 27.54 -1.67 5.34
N PRO A 86 28.30 -0.58 5.53
CA PRO A 86 29.75 -0.67 5.47
C PRO A 86 30.26 -1.60 6.58
N ASP A 87 31.21 -2.48 6.25
CA ASP A 87 31.86 -3.48 7.14
C ASP A 87 32.65 -2.87 8.32
N THR A 88 32.50 -1.59 8.60
CA THR A 88 33.19 -0.89 9.68
C THR A 88 32.33 -0.86 10.95
N GLU A 89 32.25 -2.03 11.58
CA GLU A 89 32.18 -2.17 13.04
C GLU A 89 33.34 -3.09 13.48
#